data_AF-A0A8T2JL26-F1
#
_entry.id   AF-A0A8T2JL26-F1
#
_cell.length_a   1.000
_cell.length_b   1.000
_cell.length_c   1.000
_cell.angle_alpha   90.00
_cell.angle_beta   90.00
_cell.angle_gamma   90.00
#
_symmetry.space_group_name_H-M   'P 1'
#
loop_
_entity.id
_entity.type
_entity.pdbx_description
1 polymer ?
#
loop_
_entity_poly.entity_id
_entity_poly.type
_entity_poly.pdbx_seq_one_letter_code
_entity_poly.pdbx_strand_id
1 'polypeptide(L)'
;MAVFSFLTPVFLAILCVFIVIIQKSRGNATSQSNEKKRKESRPWVDEDLQDETELHPEEAEDKDEWQDQEEENIQHLPFSPACYTVEEMVKRSKNFYELLNQRRSVRFISDEPVPGEVIDNIIRTAGTSPSGAHTEPWTFVVVKDPDIKHKIREIIEEEEEINYFKRMGEKWVNDLKKLRYAFL
;
A
#
# COMPACT_ATOMS: atom_id res chain seq x y z
N MET A 1 19.67 -6.95 79.57
CA MET A 1 20.82 -6.04 79.71
C MET A 1 21.07 -5.43 78.34
N ALA A 2 20.77 -4.14 78.23
CA ALA A 2 20.50 -3.41 77.00
C ALA A 2 21.78 -3.08 76.21
N VAL A 3 21.84 -3.52 74.94
CA VAL A 3 22.80 -2.97 73.96
C VAL A 3 22.24 -2.99 72.53
N PHE A 4 20.94 -2.74 72.34
CA PHE A 4 20.36 -2.55 70.99
C PHE A 4 19.35 -1.39 70.92
N SER A 5 19.49 -0.38 71.78
CA SER A 5 18.51 0.72 71.89
C SER A 5 18.96 2.07 71.31
N PHE A 6 20.14 2.16 70.69
CA PHE A 6 20.63 3.41 70.07
C PHE A 6 20.86 3.32 68.55
N LEU A 7 20.95 2.12 67.97
CA LEU A 7 21.18 1.95 66.53
C LEU A 7 19.89 1.94 65.69
N THR A 8 18.73 1.64 66.31
CA THR A 8 17.44 1.57 65.63
C THR A 8 16.88 2.93 65.18
N PRO A 9 16.93 4.03 65.96
CA PRO A 9 16.42 5.32 65.47
C PRO A 9 17.30 5.91 64.37
N VAL A 10 18.62 5.65 64.39
CA VAL A 10 19.55 6.12 63.36
C VAL A 10 19.33 5.38 62.04
N PHE A 11 19.12 4.06 62.08
CA PHE A 11 18.77 3.29 60.89
C PHE A 11 17.42 3.70 60.29
N LEU A 12 16.41 3.96 61.14
CA LEU A 12 15.09 4.43 60.68
C LEU A 12 15.19 5.84 60.06
N ALA A 13 15.99 6.74 60.63
CA ALA A 13 16.22 8.07 60.07
C ALA A 13 16.92 8.00 58.71
N ILE A 14 17.95 7.16 58.55
CA ILE A 14 18.65 6.96 57.28
C ILE A 14 17.69 6.35 56.23
N LEU A 15 16.87 5.38 56.62
CA LEU A 15 15.91 4.74 55.72
C LEU A 15 14.81 5.73 55.27
N CYS A 16 14.34 6.61 56.16
CA CYS A 16 13.43 7.70 55.80
C CYS A 16 14.06 8.72 54.84
N VAL A 17 15.32 9.09 55.03
CA VAL A 17 16.05 9.99 54.11
C VAL A 17 16.21 9.34 52.73
N PHE A 18 16.54 8.06 52.67
CA PHE A 18 16.61 7.31 51.40
C PHE A 18 15.25 7.22 50.70
N ILE A 19 14.15 6.99 51.43
CA ILE A 19 12.80 7.00 50.85
C ILE A 19 12.43 8.39 50.30
N VAL A 20 12.77 9.47 51.00
CA VAL A 20 12.53 10.84 50.52
C VAL A 20 13.36 11.15 49.26
N ILE A 21 14.61 10.70 49.18
CA ILE A 21 15.45 10.86 47.97
C ILE A 21 14.86 10.05 46.80
N ILE A 22 14.39 8.82 47.03
CA ILE A 22 13.73 7.99 46.01
C ILE A 22 12.40 8.60 45.56
N GLN A 23 11.60 9.16 46.49
CA GLN A 23 10.35 9.84 46.15
C GLN A 23 10.59 11.17 45.42
N LYS A 24 11.64 11.94 45.77
CA LYS A 24 12.03 13.15 45.05
C LYS A 24 12.57 12.85 43.65
N SER A 25 13.31 11.74 43.50
CA SER A 25 13.75 11.22 42.20
C SER A 25 12.57 10.79 41.33
N ARG A 26 11.55 10.12 41.89
CA ARG A 26 10.32 9.74 41.16
C ARG A 26 9.38 10.91 40.89
N GLY A 27 9.36 11.95 41.74
CA GLY A 27 8.52 13.14 41.59
C GLY A 27 9.04 14.18 40.59
N ASN A 28 10.33 14.14 40.24
CA ASN A 28 10.93 15.01 39.23
C ASN A 28 10.78 14.52 37.79
N ALA A 29 10.12 13.37 37.57
CA ALA A 29 9.61 12.95 36.26
C ALA A 29 8.16 13.43 36.08
N THR A 30 7.87 14.68 36.44
CA THR A 30 6.64 15.34 36.02
C THR A 30 6.89 15.88 34.62
N SER A 31 6.27 15.22 33.65
CA SER A 31 6.13 15.61 32.26
C SER A 31 5.99 17.12 32.09
N GLN A 32 6.99 17.76 31.47
CA GLN A 32 6.76 19.00 30.74
C GLN A 32 5.77 18.69 29.63
N SER A 33 4.48 18.97 29.86
CA SER A 33 3.50 19.11 28.80
C SER A 33 3.90 20.36 28.02
N ASN A 34 4.72 20.15 27.00
CA ASN A 34 5.03 21.16 26.01
C ASN A 34 3.73 21.42 25.25
N GLU A 35 3.07 22.55 25.55
CA GLU A 35 1.86 23.01 24.89
C GLU A 35 2.21 23.41 23.45
N LYS A 36 2.43 22.39 22.61
CA LYS A 36 2.61 22.53 21.17
C LYS A 36 1.25 22.97 20.65
N LYS A 37 1.11 24.25 20.29
CA LYS A 37 -0.04 24.80 19.54
C LYS A 37 -0.46 23.76 18.50
N ARG A 38 -1.63 23.15 18.71
CA ARG A 38 -2.21 22.14 17.82
C ARG A 38 -2.37 22.80 16.45
N LYS A 39 -1.46 22.53 15.51
CA LYS A 39 -1.68 22.89 14.10
C LYS A 39 -2.94 22.15 13.68
N GLU A 40 -3.86 22.90 13.08
CA GLU A 40 -5.12 22.41 12.57
C GLU A 40 -4.86 21.22 11.62
N SER A 41 -5.24 20.01 12.05
CA SER A 41 -4.99 18.80 11.27
C SER A 41 -5.92 18.78 10.06
N ARG A 42 -5.33 18.72 8.87
CA ARG A 42 -6.07 18.51 7.63
C ARG A 42 -6.49 17.03 7.61
N PRO A 43 -7.77 16.67 7.43
CA PRO A 43 -8.25 15.29 7.52
C PRO A 43 -7.67 14.29 6.50
N TRP A 44 -6.81 14.75 5.59
CA TRP A 44 -6.24 14.00 4.46
C TRP A 44 -4.71 13.87 4.55
N VAL A 45 -4.11 14.20 5.70
CA VAL A 45 -2.67 14.02 5.94
C VAL A 45 -2.53 12.96 7.02
N ASP A 46 -2.00 11.80 6.63
CA ASP A 46 -1.68 10.70 7.52
C ASP A 46 -0.54 11.14 8.46
N GLU A 47 -0.82 11.19 9.78
CA GLU A 47 0.12 11.71 10.80
C GLU A 47 1.32 10.78 11.06
N ASP A 48 1.27 9.56 10.55
CA ASP A 48 2.26 8.50 10.63
C ASP A 48 3.32 8.52 9.51
N LEU A 49 3.21 9.45 8.55
CA LEU A 49 4.24 9.78 7.55
C LEU A 49 5.25 10.83 8.07
N GLN A 50 5.68 10.69 9.32
CA GLN A 50 6.85 11.42 9.85
C GLN A 50 8.00 10.43 9.95
N ASP A 51 8.51 9.98 8.81
CA ASP A 51 9.83 9.36 8.73
C ASP A 51 10.91 10.46 8.80
N GLU A 52 12.06 10.18 9.40
CA GLU A 52 13.18 11.13 9.52
C GLU A 52 13.89 11.39 8.17
N THR A 53 13.16 11.25 7.07
CA THR A 53 13.58 11.54 5.70
C THR A 53 13.48 13.04 5.38
N GLU A 54 13.19 13.90 6.37
CA GLU A 54 13.45 15.34 6.26
C GLU A 54 14.97 15.56 6.16
N LEU A 55 15.47 15.50 4.93
CA LEU A 55 16.84 15.81 4.55
C LEU A 55 17.27 17.11 5.23
N HIS A 56 18.28 17.01 6.08
CA HIS A 56 18.95 18.19 6.62
C HIS A 56 19.53 18.98 5.43
N PRO A 57 19.29 20.30 5.32
CA PRO A 57 19.74 21.10 4.17
C PRO A 57 21.24 21.06 3.87
N GLU A 58 22.04 20.56 4.82
CA GLU A 58 23.49 20.56 4.76
C GLU A 58 24.10 19.29 4.11
N GLU A 59 23.29 18.25 3.83
CA GLU A 59 23.74 17.03 3.13
C GLU A 59 23.28 16.95 1.66
N ALA A 60 22.57 17.97 1.17
CA ALA A 60 22.01 18.04 -0.19
C ALA A 60 22.93 18.76 -1.20
N GLU A 61 24.26 18.65 -1.06
CA GLU A 61 25.23 19.20 -2.02
C GLU A 61 25.66 18.21 -3.12
N ASP A 62 24.99 17.05 -3.24
CA ASP A 62 24.92 16.39 -4.54
C ASP A 62 23.90 17.15 -5.38
N LYS A 63 24.43 18.04 -6.23
CA LYS A 63 23.66 18.71 -7.27
C LYS A 63 22.90 17.65 -8.04
N ASP A 64 21.61 17.52 -7.73
CA ASP A 64 20.63 16.99 -8.66
C ASP A 64 20.68 17.89 -9.89
N GLU A 65 21.58 17.52 -10.80
CA GLU A 65 21.66 18.04 -12.15
C GLU A 65 20.42 17.49 -12.83
N TRP A 66 19.28 18.11 -12.54
CA TRP A 66 18.09 18.06 -13.38
C TRP A 66 18.57 18.52 -14.74
N GLN A 67 18.95 17.55 -15.59
CA GLN A 67 19.20 17.82 -16.99
C GLN A 67 17.87 18.39 -17.49
N ASP A 68 17.87 19.68 -17.79
CA ASP A 68 16.83 20.37 -18.53
C ASP A 68 16.68 19.61 -19.86
N GLN A 69 15.90 18.53 -19.85
CA GLN A 69 15.35 17.97 -21.07
C GLN A 69 14.56 19.13 -21.66
N GLU A 70 15.03 19.63 -22.80
CA GLU A 70 14.39 20.72 -23.54
C GLU A 70 12.89 20.54 -23.42
N GLU A 71 12.20 21.50 -22.80
CA GLU A 71 10.75 21.48 -22.66
C GLU A 71 10.17 21.23 -24.05
N GLU A 72 9.80 19.97 -24.33
CA GLU A 72 9.15 19.65 -25.58
C GLU A 72 7.92 20.54 -25.62
N ASN A 73 7.89 21.47 -26.58
CA ASN A 73 6.79 22.41 -26.72
C ASN A 73 5.58 21.65 -27.26
N ILE A 74 4.91 20.92 -26.36
CA ILE A 74 3.75 20.10 -26.69
C ILE A 74 2.57 21.06 -26.91
N GLN A 75 2.07 21.09 -28.15
CA GLN A 75 0.94 21.92 -28.50
C GLN A 75 -0.33 21.46 -27.75
N HIS A 76 -0.93 22.36 -26.98
CA HIS A 76 -2.25 22.15 -26.40
C HIS A 76 -3.35 22.33 -27.46
N LEU A 77 -4.22 21.33 -27.60
CA LEU A 77 -5.35 21.33 -28.53
C LEU A 77 -6.68 21.45 -27.76
N PRO A 78 -7.71 22.13 -28.32
CA PRO A 78 -9.03 22.19 -27.71
C PRO A 78 -9.70 20.82 -27.69
N PHE A 79 -10.24 20.42 -26.54
CA PHE A 79 -10.98 19.16 -26.39
C PHE A 79 -12.48 19.38 -26.61
N SER A 80 -13.08 18.62 -27.54
CA SER A 80 -14.52 18.66 -27.84
C SER A 80 -15.13 17.27 -27.64
N PRO A 81 -15.70 16.98 -26.45
CA PRO A 81 -16.33 15.69 -26.17
C PRO A 81 -17.71 15.57 -26.81
N ALA A 82 -18.14 14.34 -27.05
CA ALA A 82 -19.55 14.06 -27.36
C ALA A 82 -20.42 14.36 -26.12
N CYS A 83 -21.38 15.26 -26.26
CA CYS A 83 -22.36 15.60 -25.23
C CYS A 83 -23.67 14.85 -25.47
N TYR A 84 -24.25 14.30 -24.41
CA TYR A 84 -25.51 13.54 -24.44
C TYR A 84 -26.59 14.24 -23.61
N THR A 85 -27.86 13.96 -23.89
CA THR A 85 -28.96 14.40 -23.01
C THR A 85 -28.91 13.65 -21.68
N VAL A 86 -29.46 14.24 -20.62
CA VAL A 86 -29.48 13.62 -19.28
C VAL A 86 -30.14 12.24 -19.32
N GLU A 87 -31.24 12.10 -20.05
CA GLU A 87 -31.95 10.82 -20.22
C GLU A 87 -31.05 9.75 -20.86
N GLU A 88 -30.34 10.11 -21.93
CA GLU A 88 -29.43 9.18 -22.60
C GLU A 88 -28.22 8.84 -21.72
N MET A 89 -27.68 9.80 -20.95
CA MET A 89 -26.60 9.54 -19.98
C MET A 89 -27.02 8.52 -18.92
N VAL A 90 -28.22 8.67 -18.36
CA VAL A 90 -28.77 7.72 -17.37
C VAL A 90 -28.94 6.34 -18.00
N LYS A 91 -29.47 6.27 -19.22
CA LYS A 91 -29.66 5.01 -19.93
C LYS A 91 -28.34 4.30 -20.23
N ARG A 92 -27.35 5.01 -20.77
CA ARG A 92 -26.04 4.45 -21.13
C ARG A 92 -25.27 3.96 -19.91
N SER A 93 -25.24 4.77 -18.84
CA SER A 93 -24.56 4.39 -17.60
C SER A 93 -25.20 3.15 -16.96
N LYS A 94 -26.53 3.06 -16.95
CA LYS A 94 -27.25 1.86 -16.48
C LYS A 94 -26.89 0.62 -17.30
N ASN A 95 -26.96 0.69 -18.63
CA ASN A 95 -26.62 -0.44 -19.49
C ASN A 95 -25.17 -0.90 -19.31
N PHE A 96 -24.25 0.05 -19.17
CA PHE A 96 -22.83 -0.24 -18.95
C PHE A 96 -22.60 -0.92 -17.59
N TYR A 97 -23.26 -0.45 -16.53
CA TYR A 97 -23.25 -1.11 -15.23
C TYR A 97 -23.80 -2.54 -15.31
N GLU A 98 -24.95 -2.74 -15.94
CA GLU A 98 -25.58 -4.06 -16.08
C GLU A 98 -24.69 -5.04 -16.88
N LEU A 99 -23.99 -4.55 -17.90
CA LEU A 99 -22.99 -5.32 -18.65
C LEU A 99 -21.81 -5.73 -17.76
N LEU A 100 -21.20 -4.78 -17.05
CA LEU A 100 -20.04 -5.06 -16.20
C LEU A 100 -20.39 -5.93 -14.98
N ASN A 101 -21.61 -5.82 -14.45
CA ASN A 101 -22.07 -6.62 -13.33
C ASN A 101 -22.22 -8.12 -13.67
N GLN A 102 -22.33 -8.47 -14.95
CA GLN A 102 -22.33 -9.86 -15.41
C GLN A 102 -20.94 -10.49 -15.37
N ARG A 103 -19.87 -9.68 -15.34
CA ARG A 103 -18.49 -10.18 -15.35
C ARG A 103 -18.20 -10.96 -14.06
N ARG A 104 -17.76 -12.21 -14.22
CA ARG A 104 -17.26 -13.05 -13.13
C ARG A 104 -15.83 -13.50 -13.44
N SER A 105 -15.02 -13.69 -12.41
CA SER A 105 -13.73 -14.37 -12.57
C SER A 105 -13.98 -15.87 -12.73
N VAL A 106 -13.86 -16.36 -13.96
CA VAL A 106 -14.05 -17.76 -14.36
C VAL A 106 -12.69 -18.48 -14.35
N ARG A 107 -12.64 -19.68 -13.77
CA ARG A 107 -11.40 -20.49 -13.62
C ARG A 107 -11.37 -21.74 -14.49
N PHE A 108 -12.45 -22.01 -15.21
CA PHE A 108 -12.59 -23.13 -16.13
C PHE A 108 -12.78 -22.52 -17.52
N ILE A 109 -11.74 -22.60 -18.35
CA ILE A 109 -11.68 -21.94 -19.66
C ILE A 109 -11.69 -23.02 -20.75
N SER A 110 -12.51 -22.82 -21.78
CA SER A 110 -12.57 -23.69 -22.96
C SER A 110 -11.25 -23.61 -23.76
N ASP A 111 -10.91 -24.66 -24.49
CA ASP A 111 -9.82 -24.69 -25.46
C ASP A 111 -10.22 -24.15 -26.85
N GLU A 112 -11.49 -23.75 -27.02
CA GLU A 112 -12.00 -23.13 -28.24
C GLU A 112 -11.17 -21.87 -28.61
N PRO A 113 -10.71 -21.76 -29.88
CA PRO A 113 -9.88 -20.65 -30.29
C PRO A 113 -10.67 -19.34 -30.35
N VAL A 114 -10.06 -18.26 -29.84
CA VAL A 114 -10.60 -16.91 -29.92
C VAL A 114 -9.96 -16.17 -31.12
N PRO A 115 -10.72 -15.39 -31.91
CA PRO A 115 -10.17 -14.59 -33.01
C PRO A 115 -9.09 -13.62 -32.51
N GLY A 116 -7.96 -13.54 -33.23
CA GLY A 116 -6.83 -12.69 -32.84
C GLY A 116 -7.19 -11.21 -32.74
N GLU A 117 -8.03 -10.72 -33.66
CA GLU A 117 -8.49 -9.33 -33.68
C GLU A 117 -9.27 -8.94 -32.42
N VAL A 118 -9.99 -9.89 -31.80
CA VAL A 118 -10.68 -9.63 -30.52
C VAL A 118 -9.66 -9.35 -29.42
N ILE A 119 -8.57 -10.13 -29.37
CA ILE A 119 -7.48 -9.93 -28.39
C ILE A 119 -6.78 -8.58 -28.65
N ASP A 120 -6.51 -8.25 -29.91
CA ASP A 120 -5.87 -6.98 -30.28
C ASP A 120 -6.72 -5.78 -29.85
N ASN A 121 -8.03 -5.83 -30.08
CA ASN A 121 -8.95 -4.75 -29.68
C ASN A 121 -9.01 -4.59 -28.15
N ILE A 122 -8.97 -5.68 -27.39
CA ILE A 122 -8.92 -5.65 -25.92
C ILE A 122 -7.62 -4.97 -25.44
N ILE A 123 -6.47 -5.33 -26.04
CA ILE A 123 -5.16 -4.75 -25.68
C ILE A 123 -5.11 -3.27 -26.05
N ARG A 124 -5.59 -2.89 -27.25
CA ARG A 124 -5.71 -1.48 -27.66
C ARG A 124 -6.55 -0.67 -26.67
N THR A 125 -7.65 -1.26 -26.21
CA THR A 125 -8.52 -0.62 -25.19
C THR A 125 -7.78 -0.45 -23.86
N ALA A 126 -6.99 -1.44 -23.41
CA ALA A 126 -6.20 -1.31 -22.20
C ALA A 126 -5.15 -0.18 -22.30
N GLY A 127 -4.53 -0.03 -23.47
CA GLY A 127 -3.54 1.01 -23.76
C GLY A 127 -4.08 2.45 -23.73
N THR A 128 -5.40 2.65 -23.76
CA THR A 128 -5.97 4.02 -23.63
C THR A 128 -6.05 4.49 -22.17
N SER A 129 -5.54 3.70 -21.22
CA SER A 129 -5.51 4.08 -19.80
C SER A 129 -4.58 5.29 -19.60
N PRO A 130 -4.85 6.18 -18.63
CA PRO A 130 -3.91 7.24 -18.29
C PRO A 130 -2.66 6.68 -17.60
N SER A 131 -1.52 7.34 -17.77
CA SER A 131 -0.26 7.02 -17.07
C SER A 131 0.43 8.28 -16.56
N GLY A 132 1.13 8.17 -15.43
CA GLY A 132 1.93 9.26 -14.88
C GLY A 132 2.94 9.76 -15.92
N ALA A 133 2.98 11.08 -16.14
CA ALA A 133 3.80 11.73 -17.16
C ALA A 133 3.70 11.09 -18.57
N HIS A 134 2.55 10.49 -18.91
CA HIS A 134 2.34 9.80 -20.20
C HIS A 134 3.39 8.71 -20.52
N THR A 135 3.95 8.06 -19.49
CA THR A 135 5.02 7.05 -19.67
C THR A 135 4.57 5.72 -20.28
N GLU A 136 3.27 5.41 -20.28
CA GLU A 136 2.69 4.15 -20.78
C GLU A 136 3.48 2.89 -20.35
N PRO A 137 3.74 2.67 -19.04
CA PRO A 137 4.73 1.72 -18.55
C PRO A 137 4.18 0.27 -18.51
N TRP A 138 3.54 -0.16 -19.60
CA TRP A 138 2.93 -1.49 -19.72
C TRP A 138 3.45 -2.25 -20.94
N THR A 139 3.63 -3.55 -20.76
CA THR A 139 3.88 -4.51 -21.85
C THR A 139 2.88 -5.65 -21.73
N PHE A 140 2.09 -5.86 -22.78
CA PHE A 140 1.12 -6.96 -22.85
C PHE A 140 1.74 -8.15 -23.58
N VAL A 141 2.05 -9.24 -22.86
CA VAL A 141 2.64 -10.44 -23.44
C VAL A 141 1.53 -11.46 -23.76
N VAL A 142 1.35 -11.75 -25.06
CA VAL A 142 0.35 -12.71 -25.53
C VAL A 142 1.01 -14.05 -25.84
N VAL A 143 0.63 -15.10 -25.12
CA VAL A 143 1.17 -16.46 -25.30
C VAL A 143 0.11 -17.37 -25.91
N LYS A 144 0.36 -17.82 -27.14
CA LYS A 144 -0.51 -18.78 -27.85
C LYS A 144 0.07 -20.19 -27.91
N ASP A 145 1.40 -20.29 -27.92
CA ASP A 145 2.14 -21.55 -28.03
C ASP A 145 1.81 -22.50 -26.87
N PRO A 146 1.38 -23.75 -27.15
CA PRO A 146 0.98 -24.69 -26.12
C PRO A 146 2.13 -25.13 -25.21
N ASP A 147 3.35 -25.26 -25.74
CA ASP A 147 4.52 -25.69 -24.97
C ASP A 147 4.96 -24.58 -24.02
N ILE A 148 4.94 -23.31 -24.46
CA ILE A 148 5.21 -22.16 -23.59
C ILE A 148 4.14 -22.04 -22.50
N LYS A 149 2.85 -22.19 -22.84
CA LYS A 149 1.76 -22.19 -21.83
C LYS A 149 1.94 -23.32 -20.81
N HIS A 150 2.37 -24.50 -21.24
CA HIS A 150 2.61 -25.63 -20.35
C HIS A 150 3.77 -25.34 -19.38
N LYS A 151 4.89 -24.80 -19.87
CA LYS A 151 6.02 -24.39 -19.02
C LYS A 151 5.62 -23.31 -17.99
N ILE A 152 4.84 -22.32 -18.41
CA ILE A 152 4.31 -21.29 -17.49
C ILE A 152 3.44 -21.95 -16.41
N ARG A 153 2.60 -22.91 -16.79
CA ARG A 153 1.77 -23.66 -15.85
C ARG A 153 2.63 -24.38 -14.82
N GLU A 154 3.61 -25.19 -15.23
CA GLU A 154 4.47 -25.94 -14.31
C GLU A 154 5.14 -25.03 -13.26
N ILE A 155 5.70 -23.90 -13.70
CA ILE A 155 6.35 -22.93 -12.80
C ILE A 155 5.35 -22.33 -11.79
N ILE A 156 4.16 -21.93 -12.26
CA ILE A 156 3.13 -21.38 -11.38
C ILE A 156 2.65 -22.44 -10.39
N GLU A 157 2.47 -23.68 -10.84
CA GLU A 157 1.99 -24.76 -9.98
C GLU A 157 2.96 -25.09 -8.84
N GLU A 158 4.25 -25.16 -9.13
CA GLU A 158 5.30 -25.37 -8.12
C GLU A 158 5.37 -24.21 -7.10
N GLU A 159 5.34 -22.97 -7.57
CA GLU A 159 5.41 -21.79 -6.69
C GLU A 159 4.15 -21.62 -5.83
N GLU A 160 2.97 -21.91 -6.38
CA GLU A 160 1.72 -21.84 -5.63
C GLU A 160 1.63 -22.92 -4.55
N GLU A 161 2.13 -24.13 -4.80
CA GLU A 161 2.23 -25.15 -3.76
C GLU A 161 3.03 -24.63 -2.55
N ILE A 162 4.20 -24.03 -2.79
CA ILE A 162 5.03 -23.43 -1.75
C ILE A 162 4.31 -22.26 -1.08
N ASN A 163 3.58 -21.44 -1.84
CA ASN A 163 2.83 -20.30 -1.32
C ASN A 163 1.75 -20.74 -0.32
N TYR A 164 0.95 -21.74 -0.69
CA TYR A 164 -0.14 -22.26 0.13
C TYR A 164 0.35 -22.92 1.42
N PHE A 165 1.42 -23.70 1.35
CA PHE A 165 1.91 -24.43 2.52
C PHE A 165 2.83 -23.62 3.43
N LYS A 166 3.50 -22.57 2.91
CA LYS A 166 4.55 -21.86 3.66
C LYS A 166 4.42 -20.34 3.66
N ARG A 167 4.25 -19.69 2.50
CA ARG A 167 4.49 -18.23 2.40
C ARG A 167 3.27 -17.37 2.77
N MET A 168 2.06 -17.79 2.43
CA MET A 168 0.85 -16.95 2.56
C MET A 168 0.30 -16.85 4.01
N GLY A 169 0.66 -17.80 4.88
CA GLY A 169 0.18 -17.86 6.25
C GLY A 169 -1.29 -18.31 6.38
N GLU A 170 -1.69 -18.70 7.60
CA GLU A 170 -2.98 -19.37 7.84
C GLU A 170 -4.20 -18.50 7.52
N LYS A 171 -4.13 -17.20 7.81
CA LYS A 171 -5.24 -16.25 7.57
C LYS A 171 -5.59 -16.18 6.09
N TRP A 172 -4.59 -15.98 5.23
CA TRP A 172 -4.79 -15.87 3.79
C TRP A 172 -5.33 -17.17 3.21
N VAL A 173 -4.74 -18.32 3.58
CA VAL A 173 -5.20 -19.65 3.14
C VAL A 173 -6.65 -19.89 3.54
N ASN A 174 -7.06 -19.49 4.75
CA ASN A 174 -8.44 -19.60 5.19
C ASN A 174 -9.40 -18.74 4.37
N ASP A 175 -9.02 -17.51 4.02
CA ASP A 175 -9.84 -16.60 3.21
C ASP A 175 -10.08 -17.15 1.78
N LEU A 176 -9.12 -17.91 1.25
CA LEU A 176 -9.21 -18.56 -0.07
C LEU A 176 -10.15 -19.77 -0.10
N LYS A 177 -10.41 -20.43 1.04
CA LYS A 177 -11.24 -21.66 1.11
C LYS A 177 -12.61 -21.50 0.46
N LYS A 178 -13.26 -20.35 0.67
CA LYS A 178 -14.59 -20.06 0.09
C LYS A 178 -14.57 -19.99 -1.45
N LEU A 179 -13.42 -19.67 -2.02
CA LEU A 179 -13.22 -19.52 -3.46
C LEU A 179 -12.79 -20.84 -4.11
N ARG A 180 -12.46 -21.86 -3.30
CA ARG A 180 -12.01 -23.19 -3.75
C ARG A 180 -10.86 -23.09 -4.76
N TYR A 181 -9.97 -22.12 -4.54
CA TYR A 181 -8.65 -22.12 -5.17
C TYR A 181 -7.84 -23.17 -4.43
N ALA A 182 -7.72 -24.38 -4.97
CA ALA A 182 -6.81 -25.37 -4.44
C ALA A 182 -6.15 -26.10 -5.59
N PHE A 183 -4.86 -26.39 -5.40
CA PHE A 183 -4.27 -27.65 -5.82
C PHE A 183 -5.01 -28.77 -5.07
N LEU A 184 -6.13 -29.24 -5.62
CA LEU A 184 -6.85 -30.51 -5.34
C LEU A 184 -8.30 -30.41 -5.85
#